data_AF-A0A1Y5ERR5-F1
#
_entry.id   AF-A0A1Y5ERR5-F1
#
_cell.length_a   1.000
_cell.length_b   1.000
_cell.length_c   1.000
_cell.angle_alpha   90.00
_cell.angle_beta   90.00
_cell.angle_gamma   90.00
#
_symmetry.space_group_name_H-M   'P 1'
#
loop_
_entity.id
_entity.type
_entity.pdbx_description
1 polymer ?
#
loop_
_entity_poly.entity_id
_entity_poly.type
_entity_poly.pdbx_seq_one_letter_code
_entity_poly.pdbx_strand_id
1 'polypeptide(L)'
;MDVLARDEYGFLADSGQWNEAVAEALAAEDGLQLTPAHWEIIQFMRAYYAEYQHQPNARLFGQAIKKSLGADKGGSLYLYRLFPDGPLKYANKYAGLPIPPSCI
;
A
#
# COMPACT_ATOMS: atom_id res chain seq x y z
N MET A 1 -20.83 -7.65 -12.96
CA MET A 1 -19.54 -7.10 -12.48
C MET A 1 -19.75 -6.71 -11.03
N ASP A 2 -19.01 -7.31 -10.12
CA ASP A 2 -19.04 -6.90 -8.73
C ASP A 2 -18.38 -5.52 -8.64
N VAL A 3 -19.20 -4.48 -8.43
CA VAL A 3 -18.70 -3.11 -8.24
C VAL A 3 -18.23 -3.02 -6.80
N LEU A 4 -16.93 -3.22 -6.60
CA LEU A 4 -16.32 -3.02 -5.29
C LEU A 4 -16.60 -1.59 -4.83
N ALA A 5 -17.20 -1.44 -3.66
CA ALA A 5 -17.43 -0.14 -3.06
C ALA A 5 -16.08 0.54 -2.78
N ARG A 6 -15.94 1.75 -3.29
CA ARG A 6 -14.75 2.58 -3.12
C ARG A 6 -15.16 3.90 -2.49
N ASP A 7 -14.25 4.44 -1.71
CA ASP A 7 -14.40 5.76 -1.09
C ASP A 7 -14.13 6.89 -2.10
N GLU A 8 -14.41 8.14 -1.73
CA GLU A 8 -14.24 9.33 -2.58
C GLU A 8 -12.78 9.54 -3.06
N TYR A 9 -11.82 8.96 -2.35
CA TYR A 9 -10.40 8.98 -2.68
C TYR A 9 -9.95 7.77 -3.53
N GLY A 10 -10.87 6.90 -3.94
CA GLY A 10 -10.58 5.68 -4.70
C GLY A 10 -9.94 4.56 -3.87
N PHE A 11 -10.08 4.60 -2.54
CA PHE A 11 -9.66 3.52 -1.65
C PHE A 11 -10.76 2.48 -1.52
N LEU A 12 -10.38 1.23 -1.24
CA LEU A 12 -11.35 0.18 -1.02
C LEU A 12 -12.14 0.44 0.26
N ALA A 13 -13.47 0.51 0.18
CA ALA A 13 -14.32 0.81 1.34
C ALA A 13 -14.35 -0.34 2.34
N ASP A 14 -14.23 -1.59 1.86
CA ASP A 14 -14.18 -2.79 2.68
C ASP A 14 -12.87 -3.55 2.44
N SER A 15 -11.98 -3.55 3.44
CA SER A 15 -10.68 -4.23 3.36
C SER A 15 -10.78 -5.77 3.31
N GLY A 16 -11.93 -6.33 3.68
CA GLY A 16 -12.25 -7.75 3.57
C GLY A 16 -12.56 -8.20 2.15
N GLN A 17 -12.97 -7.28 1.27
CA GLN A 17 -13.16 -7.52 -0.17
C GLN A 17 -11.84 -7.44 -0.96
N TRP A 18 -10.74 -7.09 -0.30
CA TRP A 18 -9.45 -6.94 -0.98
C TRP A 18 -8.94 -8.29 -1.50
N ASN A 19 -8.49 -8.29 -2.75
CA ASN A 19 -7.69 -9.37 -3.33
C ASN A 19 -6.67 -8.78 -4.31
N GLU A 20 -5.80 -9.63 -4.86
CA GLU A 20 -4.74 -9.20 -5.76
C GLU A 20 -5.28 -8.47 -7.00
N ALA A 21 -6.38 -8.97 -7.59
CA ALA A 21 -7.01 -8.33 -8.75
C ALA A 21 -7.56 -6.92 -8.43
N VAL A 22 -8.03 -6.68 -7.19
CA VAL A 22 -8.44 -5.34 -6.75
C VAL A 22 -7.26 -4.39 -6.71
N ALA A 23 -6.14 -4.83 -6.13
CA ALA A 23 -4.93 -4.02 -6.07
C ALA A 23 -4.42 -3.67 -7.47
N GLU A 24 -4.42 -4.64 -8.39
CA GLU A 24 -4.04 -4.42 -9.78
C GLU A 24 -4.98 -3.44 -10.49
N ALA A 25 -6.28 -3.57 -10.30
CA ALA A 25 -7.25 -2.65 -10.88
C ALA A 25 -7.05 -1.21 -10.36
N LEU A 26 -6.84 -1.04 -9.05
CA LEU A 26 -6.57 0.26 -8.44
C LEU A 26 -5.28 0.88 -8.97
N ALA A 27 -4.20 0.09 -9.09
CA ALA A 27 -2.94 0.56 -9.61
C ALA A 27 -3.02 0.89 -11.10
N ALA A 28 -3.72 0.07 -11.89
CA ALA A 28 -3.93 0.32 -13.31
C ALA A 28 -4.70 1.62 -13.56
N GLU A 29 -5.67 1.95 -12.72
CA GLU A 29 -6.39 3.24 -12.77
C GLU A 29 -5.48 4.43 -12.46
N ASP A 30 -4.53 4.26 -11.54
CA ASP A 30 -3.50 5.25 -11.23
C ASP A 30 -2.34 5.25 -12.26
N GLY A 31 -2.41 4.41 -13.30
CA GLY A 31 -1.35 4.27 -14.31
C GLY A 31 -0.08 3.58 -13.81
N LEU A 32 -0.15 2.88 -12.67
CA LEU A 32 0.95 2.14 -12.07
C LEU A 32 0.80 0.63 -12.32
N GLN A 33 1.88 -0.02 -12.77
CA GLN A 33 1.91 -1.48 -12.90
C GLN A 33 2.53 -2.13 -11.64
N LEU A 34 1.77 -2.99 -10.96
CA LEU A 34 2.26 -3.72 -9.79
C LEU A 34 3.22 -4.83 -10.18
N THR A 35 4.51 -4.52 -10.15
CA THR A 35 5.59 -5.52 -10.29
C THR A 35 5.80 -6.31 -8.99
N PRO A 36 6.55 -7.43 -9.00
CA PRO A 36 6.84 -8.20 -7.78
C PRO A 36 7.41 -7.35 -6.64
N ALA A 37 8.20 -6.33 -6.97
CA ALA A 37 8.74 -5.38 -6.00
C ALA A 37 7.64 -4.57 -5.29
N HIS A 38 6.57 -4.18 -5.99
CA HIS A 38 5.42 -3.50 -5.38
C HIS A 38 4.65 -4.44 -4.48
N TRP A 39 4.45 -5.68 -4.93
CA TRP A 39 3.76 -6.72 -4.16
C TRP A 39 4.42 -7.01 -2.83
N GLU A 40 5.76 -7.02 -2.76
CA GLU A 40 6.47 -7.17 -1.49
C GLU A 40 6.10 -6.07 -0.48
N ILE A 41 6.01 -4.82 -0.93
CA ILE A 41 5.64 -3.68 -0.07
C ILE A 41 4.17 -3.75 0.34
N ILE A 42 3.28 -4.11 -0.59
CA ILE A 42 1.83 -4.22 -0.38
C ILE A 42 1.52 -5.33 0.62
N GLN A 43 2.10 -6.51 0.41
CA GLN A 43 1.93 -7.65 1.33
C GLN A 43 2.54 -7.35 2.69
N PHE A 44 3.70 -6.67 2.73
CA PHE A 44 4.29 -6.20 3.98
C PHE A 44 3.32 -5.28 4.75
N MET A 45 2.71 -4.30 4.08
CA MET A 45 1.73 -3.41 4.71
C MET A 45 0.54 -4.19 5.28
N ARG A 46 0.01 -5.18 4.54
CA ARG A 46 -1.09 -6.03 5.02
C ARG A 46 -0.69 -6.87 6.23
N ALA A 47 0.48 -7.49 6.20
CA ALA A 47 1.00 -8.27 7.32
C ALA A 47 1.23 -7.40 8.56
N TYR A 48 1.80 -6.21 8.36
CA TYR A 48 2.01 -5.24 9.43
C TYR A 48 0.68 -4.77 10.04
N TYR A 49 -0.31 -4.44 9.21
CA TYR A 49 -1.63 -4.05 9.71
C TYR A 49 -2.34 -5.20 10.43
N ALA A 50 -2.23 -6.44 9.92
CA ALA A 50 -2.79 -7.61 10.57
C ALA A 50 -2.18 -7.83 11.97
N GLU A 51 -0.86 -7.65 12.11
CA GLU A 51 -0.14 -7.86 13.38
C GLU A 51 -0.33 -6.71 14.38
N TYR A 52 -0.25 -5.45 13.93
CA TYR A 52 -0.24 -4.28 14.82
C TYR A 52 -1.58 -3.53 14.88
N GLN A 53 -2.54 -3.84 14.00
CA GLN A 53 -3.81 -3.11 13.81
C GLN A 53 -3.59 -1.59 13.66
N HIS A 54 -2.43 -1.20 13.15
CA HIS A 54 -1.98 0.18 13.07
C HIS A 54 -1.14 0.38 11.80
N GLN A 55 -1.24 1.56 11.19
CA GLN A 55 -0.46 1.90 10.00
C GLN A 55 0.86 2.58 10.40
N PRO A 56 2.01 2.19 9.81
CA PRO A 56 3.27 2.85 10.12
C PRO A 56 3.25 4.28 9.56
N ASN A 57 3.82 5.25 10.29
CA ASN A 57 4.10 6.56 9.71
C ASN A 57 5.23 6.46 8.66
N ALA A 58 5.46 7.51 7.86
CA ALA A 58 6.45 7.47 6.77
C ALA A 58 7.88 7.08 7.24
N ARG A 59 8.29 7.52 8.44
CA ARG A 59 9.59 7.20 9.02
C ARG A 59 9.68 5.73 9.43
N LEU A 60 8.64 5.23 10.10
CA LEU A 60 8.56 3.85 10.55
C LEU A 60 8.42 2.90 9.37
N PHE A 61 7.66 3.28 8.35
CA PHE A 61 7.47 2.50 7.13
C PHE A 61 8.79 2.19 6.45
N GLY A 62 9.62 3.21 6.18
CA GLY A 62 10.95 2.98 5.62
C GLY A 62 11.79 2.06 6.51
N GLN A 63 11.80 2.27 7.83
CA GLN A 63 12.55 1.40 8.76
C GLN A 63 12.04 -0.04 8.79
N ALA A 64 10.73 -0.23 8.74
CA ALA A 64 10.11 -1.54 8.82
C ALA A 64 10.34 -2.34 7.53
N ILE A 65 10.28 -1.68 6.36
CA ILE A 65 10.72 -2.26 5.10
C ILE A 65 12.21 -2.61 5.16
N LYS A 66 13.09 -1.72 5.68
CA LYS A 66 14.52 -2.04 5.82
C LYS A 66 14.77 -3.28 6.67
N LYS A 67 13.99 -3.45 7.73
CA LYS A 67 14.11 -4.56 8.67
C LYS A 67 13.55 -5.87 8.11
N SER A 68 12.46 -5.81 7.33
CA SER A 68 11.77 -6.98 6.80
C SER A 68 12.29 -7.43 5.43
N LEU A 69 12.55 -6.47 4.53
CA LEU A 69 12.90 -6.71 3.12
C LEU A 69 14.37 -6.33 2.79
N GLY A 70 15.07 -5.70 3.73
CA GLY A 70 16.49 -5.32 3.60
C GLY A 70 16.71 -3.82 3.35
N ALA A 71 17.91 -3.36 3.68
CA ALA A 71 18.27 -1.94 3.68
C ALA A 71 18.07 -1.25 2.32
N ASP A 72 18.34 -1.97 1.22
CA ASP A 72 18.16 -1.50 -0.15
C ASP A 72 16.71 -1.17 -0.47
N LYS A 73 15.77 -2.05 -0.07
CA LYS A 73 14.34 -1.91 -0.39
C LYS A 73 13.64 -0.88 0.47
N GLY A 74 14.10 -0.65 1.70
CA GLY A 74 13.51 0.36 2.58
C GLY A 74 14.13 1.75 2.42
N GLY A 75 15.01 1.93 1.43
CA GLY A 75 15.53 3.25 1.06
C GLY A 75 14.45 4.11 0.42
N SER A 76 14.37 5.39 0.80
CA SER A 76 13.40 6.33 0.21
C SER A 76 13.48 6.34 -1.31
N LEU A 77 14.70 6.33 -1.88
CA LEU A 77 14.90 6.30 -3.34
C LEU A 77 14.24 5.09 -4.00
N TYR A 78 14.36 3.90 -3.42
CA TYR A 78 13.73 2.68 -3.95
C TYR A 78 12.21 2.77 -3.85
N LEU A 79 11.70 3.20 -2.71
CA LEU A 79 10.27 3.35 -2.48
C LEU A 79 9.62 4.38 -3.42
N TYR A 80 10.27 5.52 -3.65
CA TYR A 80 9.81 6.52 -4.62
C TYR A 80 9.97 6.07 -6.08
N ARG A 81 10.87 5.14 -6.39
CA ARG A 81 10.92 4.53 -7.73
C ARG A 81 9.74 3.61 -8.00
N LEU A 82 9.26 2.90 -6.97
CA LEU A 82 8.07 2.06 -7.05
C LEU A 82 6.79 2.91 -7.00
N PHE A 83 6.74 3.89 -6.11
CA PHE A 83 5.56 4.71 -5.87
C PHE A 83 5.93 6.20 -5.95
N PRO A 84 6.00 6.77 -7.16
CA PRO A 84 6.51 8.13 -7.38
C PRO A 84 5.69 9.21 -6.67
N ASP A 85 4.37 9.04 -6.61
CA ASP A 85 3.45 10.02 -6.01
C ASP A 85 3.26 9.86 -4.49
N GLY A 86 3.96 8.92 -3.86
CA GLY A 86 3.97 8.79 -2.39
C GLY A 86 3.94 7.35 -1.90
N PRO A 87 5.07 6.75 -1.51
CA PRO A 87 5.14 5.32 -1.23
C PRO A 87 4.26 4.84 -0.11
N LEU A 88 4.09 5.63 0.95
CA LEU A 88 3.21 5.26 2.05
C LEU A 88 1.73 5.26 1.62
N LYS A 89 1.30 6.32 0.93
CA LYS A 89 -0.10 6.53 0.52
C LYS A 89 -0.53 5.45 -0.46
N TYR A 90 0.26 5.23 -1.51
CA TYR A 90 -0.06 4.27 -2.57
C TYR A 90 0.09 2.83 -2.09
N ALA A 91 1.10 2.52 -1.26
CA ALA A 91 1.19 1.19 -0.66
C ALA A 91 -0.04 0.87 0.20
N ASN A 92 -0.54 1.82 1.00
CA ASN A 92 -1.78 1.65 1.76
C ASN A 92 -3.00 1.45 0.86
N LYS A 93 -3.14 2.27 -0.20
CA LYS A 93 -4.24 2.20 -1.17
C LYS A 93 -4.32 0.80 -1.80
N TYR A 94 -3.20 0.33 -2.36
CA TYR A 94 -3.16 -0.97 -3.04
C TYR A 94 -3.16 -2.14 -2.08
N ALA A 95 -2.77 -1.94 -0.82
CA ALA A 95 -2.95 -2.93 0.24
C ALA A 95 -4.41 -3.06 0.71
N GLY A 96 -5.32 -2.20 0.23
CA GLY A 96 -6.71 -2.18 0.66
C GLY A 96 -6.85 -1.80 2.14
N LEU A 97 -5.90 -1.03 2.66
CA LEU A 97 -5.95 -0.55 4.04
C LEU A 97 -6.80 0.73 4.10
N PRO A 98 -7.59 0.92 5.17
CA PRO A 98 -8.39 2.13 5.34
C PRO A 98 -7.48 3.37 5.40
N ILE A 99 -7.98 4.52 4.94
CA ILE A 99 -7.30 5.80 5.16
C ILE A 99 -7.29 6.08 6.66
N PRO A 100 -6.11 6.39 7.26
CA PRO A 100 -6.08 6.84 8.64
C PRO A 100 -6.80 8.19 8.73
N PRO A 101 -7.65 8.43 9.75
CA PRO A 101 -8.39 9.67 9.92
C PRO A 101 -7.49 10.91 10.13
N SER A 102 -6.16 10.74 10.22
CA SER A 102 -5.18 11.81 10.40
C SER A 102 -4.66 12.43 9.08
N CYS A 103 -5.15 12.00 7.92
CA CYS A 103 -4.82 12.57 6.61
C CYS A 103 -5.88 13.53 6.04
N ILE A 104 -6.59 14.27 6.91
CA ILE A 104 -7.43 15.44 6.55
C ILE A 104 -6.67 16.73 6.90
#